data_AF-A0A2E0VVW7-F1
#
_entry.id   AF-A0A2E0VVW7-F1
#
_cell.length_a   1.000
_cell.length_b   1.000
_cell.length_c   1.000
_cell.angle_alpha   90.00
_cell.angle_beta   90.00
_cell.angle_gamma   90.00
#
_symmetry.space_group_name_H-M   'P 1'
#
loop_
_entity.id
_entity.type
_entity.pdbx_description
1 polymer ?
#
loop_
_entity_poly.entity_id
_entity_poly.type
_entity_poly.pdbx_seq_one_letter_code
_entity_poly.pdbx_strand_id
1 'polypeptide(L)'
;MKTIFILLTFALATVQCQQNLEDHIQALHDQNQKLVQQLDPRVKDLVSLRNNINIQGRALTPDEITFTGMVNDVEFTYQETLQELETLQQLPSDSTRLEKEQAINTVLSELYARADSILQNRN
;
A
#
# COMPACT_ATOMS: atom_id res chain seq x y z
N MET A 1 -26.58 29.91 47.13
CA MET A 1 -27.07 29.53 45.78
C MET A 1 -25.81 29.46 44.90
N LYS A 2 -25.06 28.34 44.78
CA LYS A 2 -25.35 27.03 44.15
C LYS A 2 -26.07 27.21 42.80
N THR A 3 -25.57 26.88 41.61
CA THR A 3 -24.35 26.17 41.17
C THR A 3 -24.23 26.44 39.66
N ILE A 4 -23.13 27.02 39.19
CA ILE A 4 -22.64 26.82 37.81
C ILE A 4 -21.97 25.45 37.82
N PHE A 5 -22.20 24.59 36.81
CA PHE A 5 -21.36 23.47 36.33
C PHE A 5 -22.22 22.34 35.72
N ILE A 6 -22.76 22.55 34.51
CA ILE A 6 -23.13 21.44 33.62
C ILE A 6 -22.82 21.91 32.19
N LEU A 7 -21.61 21.64 31.70
CA LEU A 7 -21.26 21.74 30.27
C LEU A 7 -19.99 20.96 29.90
N LEU A 8 -19.48 20.06 30.76
CA LEU A 8 -18.14 19.46 30.60
C LEU A 8 -18.11 17.93 30.45
N THR A 9 -19.22 17.27 30.13
CA THR A 9 -19.27 15.79 30.04
C THR A 9 -19.42 15.23 28.63
N PHE A 10 -19.84 16.03 27.63
CA PHE A 10 -19.98 15.54 26.24
C PHE A 10 -18.67 15.57 25.43
N ALA A 11 -17.68 16.36 25.84
CA ALA A 11 -16.40 16.46 25.11
C ALA A 11 -15.45 15.27 25.35
N LEU A 12 -15.55 14.58 26.50
CA LEU A 12 -14.61 13.49 26.82
C LEU A 12 -14.83 12.24 25.96
N ALA A 13 -16.09 11.89 25.66
CA ALA A 13 -16.41 10.69 24.86
C ALA A 13 -15.99 10.84 23.40
N THR A 14 -16.15 12.03 22.82
CA THR A 14 -15.75 12.30 21.42
C THR A 14 -14.24 12.34 21.26
N VAL A 15 -13.51 12.89 22.24
CA VAL A 15 -12.04 12.93 22.23
C VAL A 15 -11.44 11.53 22.33
N GLN A 16 -11.96 10.67 23.21
CA GLN A 16 -11.44 9.31 23.38
C GLN A 16 -11.72 8.40 22.17
N CYS A 17 -12.86 8.58 21.48
CA CYS A 17 -13.15 7.89 20.22
C CYS A 17 -12.24 8.35 19.08
N GLN A 18 -11.98 9.66 18.97
CA GLN A 18 -11.13 10.22 17.92
C GLN A 18 -9.67 9.79 18.05
N GLN A 19 -9.15 9.73 19.28
CA GLN A 19 -7.77 9.30 19.56
C GLN A 19 -7.55 7.83 19.20
N ASN A 20 -8.53 6.95 19.47
CA ASN A 20 -8.47 5.53 19.09
C ASN A 20 -8.44 5.33 17.56
N LEU A 21 -9.25 6.10 16.82
CA LEU A 21 -9.27 6.05 15.35
C LEU A 21 -7.95 6.52 14.74
N GLU A 22 -7.39 7.60 15.26
CA GLU A 22 -6.10 8.13 14.79
C GLU A 22 -4.96 7.12 15.01
N ASP A 23 -4.88 6.51 16.19
CA ASP A 23 -3.90 5.46 16.49
C ASP A 23 -4.06 4.25 15.56
N HIS A 24 -5.30 3.83 15.26
CA HIS A 24 -5.56 2.73 14.36
C HIS A 24 -5.14 3.03 12.92
N ILE A 25 -5.49 4.22 12.42
CA ILE A 25 -5.09 4.68 11.09
C ILE A 25 -3.56 4.75 10.98
N GLN A 26 -2.89 5.27 12.02
CA GLN A 26 -1.43 5.34 12.02
C GLN A 26 -0.78 3.94 12.03
N ALA A 27 -1.30 3.01 12.83
CA ALA A 27 -0.79 1.65 12.86
C ALA A 27 -0.93 0.95 11.50
N LEU A 28 -2.04 1.18 10.81
CA LEU A 28 -2.27 0.65 9.47
C LEU A 28 -1.36 1.30 8.42
N HIS A 29 -1.15 2.62 8.52
CA HIS A 29 -0.20 3.33 7.67
C HIS A 29 1.22 2.76 7.84
N ASP A 30 1.66 2.53 9.07
CA ASP A 30 2.98 1.94 9.35
C ASP A 30 3.09 0.51 8.79
N GLN A 31 2.00 -0.26 8.81
CA GLN A 31 1.96 -1.58 8.17
C GLN A 31 2.07 -1.47 6.65
N ASN A 32 1.39 -0.51 6.02
CA ASN A 32 1.51 -0.23 4.59
C ASN A 32 2.95 0.14 4.21
N GLN A 33 3.61 1.00 5.00
CA GLN A 33 5.02 1.34 4.79
C GLN A 33 5.96 0.13 4.91
N LYS A 34 5.71 -0.79 5.86
CA LYS A 34 6.48 -2.04 5.97
C LYS A 34 6.30 -2.94 4.74
N LEU A 35 5.06 -3.08 4.24
CA LEU A 35 4.81 -3.83 3.01
C LEU A 35 5.53 -3.20 1.81
N VAL A 36 5.52 -1.87 1.69
CA VAL A 36 6.27 -1.14 0.66
C VAL A 36 7.77 -1.46 0.75
N GLN A 37 8.37 -1.43 1.95
CA GLN A 37 9.79 -1.76 2.14
C GLN A 37 10.14 -3.19 1.75
N GLN A 38 9.20 -4.13 1.92
CA GLN A 38 9.38 -5.53 1.51
C GLN A 38 9.15 -5.73 0.01
N LEU A 39 8.25 -4.96 -0.59
CA LEU A 39 7.85 -5.07 -1.99
C LEU A 39 8.82 -4.36 -2.96
N ASP A 40 9.33 -3.18 -2.58
CA ASP A 40 10.25 -2.38 -3.40
C ASP A 40 11.41 -3.18 -4.01
N PRO A 41 12.21 -3.95 -3.23
CA PRO A 41 13.31 -4.72 -3.82
C PRO A 41 12.82 -5.78 -4.82
N ARG A 42 11.65 -6.39 -4.59
CA ARG A 42 11.09 -7.43 -5.46
C ARG A 42 10.64 -6.86 -6.79
N VAL A 43 9.98 -5.70 -6.78
CA VAL A 43 9.58 -4.99 -8.00
C VAL A 43 10.82 -4.57 -8.78
N LYS A 44 11.85 -4.05 -8.11
CA LYS A 44 13.13 -3.70 -8.75
C LYS A 44 13.80 -4.89 -9.41
N ASP A 45 13.82 -6.05 -8.75
CA ASP A 45 14.36 -7.28 -9.33
C ASP A 45 13.58 -7.69 -10.57
N LEU A 46 12.25 -7.72 -10.50
CA LEU A 46 11.39 -8.04 -11.66
C LEU A 46 11.62 -7.11 -12.84
N VAL A 47 11.68 -5.79 -12.59
CA VAL A 47 11.96 -4.77 -13.61
C VAL A 47 13.34 -4.96 -14.23
N SER A 48 14.35 -5.25 -13.43
CA SER A 48 15.71 -5.57 -13.90
C SER A 48 15.70 -6.79 -14.84
N LEU A 49 15.00 -7.85 -14.44
CA LEU A 49 14.86 -9.07 -15.25
C LEU A 49 14.13 -8.80 -16.58
N ARG A 50 13.05 -8.03 -16.55
CA ARG A 50 12.31 -7.60 -17.76
C ARG A 50 13.23 -6.80 -18.68
N ASN A 51 13.98 -5.84 -18.14
CA ASN A 51 14.88 -5.00 -18.94
C ASN A 51 15.97 -5.84 -19.60
N ASN A 52 16.53 -6.82 -18.89
CA ASN A 52 17.52 -7.76 -19.43
C ASN A 52 16.97 -8.62 -20.57
N ILE A 53 15.66 -8.94 -20.58
CA ILE A 53 14.98 -9.61 -21.70
C ILE A 53 14.85 -8.65 -22.89
N ASN A 54 14.38 -7.43 -22.65
CA ASN A 54 14.09 -6.45 -23.71
C ASN A 54 15.35 -6.01 -24.49
N ILE A 55 16.54 -6.05 -23.89
CA ILE A 55 17.79 -5.64 -24.56
C ILE A 55 18.43 -6.75 -25.41
N GLN A 56 17.90 -7.98 -25.45
CA GLN A 56 18.54 -9.09 -26.17
C GLN A 56 18.51 -8.95 -27.70
N GLY A 57 17.80 -7.96 -28.25
CA GLY A 57 17.80 -7.66 -29.69
C GLY A 57 17.22 -8.77 -30.59
N ARG A 58 16.61 -9.79 -29.98
CA ARG A 58 15.91 -10.90 -30.66
C ARG A 58 14.40 -10.81 -30.43
N ALA A 59 13.64 -11.56 -31.22
CA ALA A 59 12.24 -11.79 -30.92
C ALA A 59 12.10 -12.48 -29.56
N LEU A 60 11.13 -12.01 -28.76
CA LEU A 60 10.79 -12.60 -27.48
C LEU A 60 10.04 -13.91 -27.69
N THR A 61 10.29 -14.90 -26.82
CA THR A 61 9.47 -16.11 -26.77
C THR A 61 8.08 -15.80 -26.19
N PRO A 62 7.06 -16.65 -26.41
CA PRO A 62 5.75 -16.47 -25.77
C PRO A 62 5.82 -16.36 -24.24
N ASP A 63 6.72 -17.11 -23.60
CA ASP A 63 6.92 -17.07 -22.15
C ASP A 63 7.54 -15.73 -21.70
N GLU A 64 8.46 -15.19 -22.48
CA GLU A 64 9.05 -13.87 -22.21
C GLU A 64 8.03 -12.75 -22.41
N ILE A 65 7.16 -12.83 -23.42
CA ILE A 65 6.06 -11.88 -23.60
C ILE A 65 5.13 -11.93 -22.38
N THR A 66 4.77 -13.14 -21.94
CA THR A 66 3.91 -13.34 -20.77
C THR A 66 4.57 -12.79 -19.51
N PHE A 67 5.85 -13.08 -19.28
CA PHE A 67 6.61 -12.57 -18.16
C PHE A 67 6.69 -11.03 -18.17
N THR A 68 7.08 -10.43 -19.29
CA THR A 68 7.20 -8.97 -19.39
C THR A 68 5.84 -8.28 -19.16
N GLY A 69 4.74 -8.87 -19.63
CA GLY A 69 3.38 -8.42 -19.31
C GLY A 69 3.07 -8.46 -17.82
N MET A 70 3.35 -9.59 -17.15
CA MET A 70 3.14 -9.72 -15.69
C MET A 70 3.96 -8.70 -14.89
N VAL A 71 5.21 -8.44 -15.29
CA VAL A 71 6.06 -7.44 -14.63
C VAL A 71 5.53 -6.03 -14.86
N ASN A 72 5.04 -5.70 -16.06
CA ASN A 72 4.44 -4.39 -16.33
C ASN A 72 3.22 -4.14 -15.44
N ASP A 73 2.33 -5.12 -15.29
CA ASP A 73 1.17 -5.00 -14.40
C ASP A 73 1.59 -4.76 -12.95
N VAL A 74 2.60 -5.50 -12.47
CA VAL A 74 3.11 -5.36 -11.10
C VAL A 74 3.73 -3.98 -10.89
N GLU A 75 4.60 -3.53 -11.80
CA GLU A 75 5.24 -2.22 -11.71
C GLU A 75 4.20 -1.09 -11.75
N PHE A 76 3.23 -1.18 -12.67
CA PHE A 76 2.17 -0.18 -12.79
C PHE A 76 1.33 -0.08 -11.52
N THR A 77 0.80 -1.21 -11.04
CA THR A 77 -0.03 -1.27 -9.83
C THR A 77 0.76 -0.77 -8.61
N TYR A 78 2.04 -1.11 -8.53
CA TYR A 78 2.92 -0.66 -7.45
C TYR A 78 3.06 0.87 -7.43
N GLN A 79 3.34 1.48 -8.58
CA GLN A 79 3.51 2.94 -8.69
C GLN A 79 2.21 3.69 -8.37
N GLU A 80 1.06 3.21 -8.86
CA GLU A 80 -0.24 3.80 -8.51
C GLU A 80 -0.50 3.72 -7.00
N THR A 81 -0.25 2.55 -6.40
CA THR A 81 -0.48 2.34 -4.96
C THR A 81 0.44 3.20 -4.10
N LEU A 82 1.71 3.40 -4.51
CA LEU A 82 2.62 4.31 -3.82
C LEU A 82 2.11 5.75 -3.85
N GLN A 83 1.68 6.21 -5.03
CA GLN A 83 1.12 7.55 -5.18
C GLN A 83 -0.11 7.74 -4.30
N GLU A 84 -1.01 6.76 -4.25
CA GLU A 84 -2.17 6.81 -3.37
C GLU A 84 -1.76 6.88 -1.90
N LEU A 85 -0.82 6.04 -1.45
CA LEU A 85 -0.35 5.99 -0.06
C LEU A 85 0.28 7.32 0.39
N GLU A 86 1.04 7.98 -0.48
CA GLU A 86 1.60 9.31 -0.22
C GLU A 86 0.51 10.37 -0.01
N THR A 87 -0.59 10.29 -0.77
CA THR A 87 -1.70 11.24 -0.61
C THR A 87 -2.52 11.01 0.66
N LEU A 88 -2.55 9.79 1.22
CA LEU A 88 -3.32 9.49 2.43
C LEU A 88 -2.84 10.24 3.66
N GLN A 89 -1.54 10.57 3.75
CA GLN A 89 -0.99 11.35 4.86
C GLN A 89 -1.56 12.79 4.93
N GLN A 90 -2.12 13.29 3.83
CA GLN A 90 -2.72 14.61 3.73
C GLN A 90 -4.20 14.61 4.11
N LEU A 91 -4.81 13.43 4.25
CA LEU A 91 -6.23 13.30 4.60
C LEU A 91 -6.44 13.36 6.11
N PRO A 92 -7.57 13.94 6.57
CA PRO A 92 -7.94 13.88 7.98
C PRO A 92 -8.12 12.43 8.45
N SER A 93 -7.85 12.18 9.74
CA SER A 93 -8.07 10.88 10.38
C SER A 93 -9.57 10.63 10.58
N ASP A 94 -10.22 10.13 9.54
CA ASP A 94 -11.64 9.78 9.51
C ASP A 94 -11.87 8.36 8.92
N SER A 95 -13.14 7.96 8.82
CA SER A 95 -13.50 6.66 8.25
C SER A 95 -13.07 6.50 6.79
N THR A 96 -13.04 7.59 6.02
CA THR A 96 -12.62 7.57 4.60
C THR A 96 -11.14 7.26 4.49
N ARG A 97 -10.31 7.90 5.32
CA ARG A 97 -8.87 7.59 5.37
C ARG A 97 -8.64 6.16 5.83
N LEU A 98 -9.38 5.70 6.85
CA LEU A 98 -9.28 4.31 7.32
C LEU A 98 -9.59 3.30 6.20
N GLU A 99 -10.70 3.47 5.48
CA GLU A 99 -11.09 2.59 4.37
C GLU A 99 -10.03 2.57 3.26
N LYS A 100 -9.45 3.73 2.94
CA LYS A 100 -8.38 3.82 1.94
C LYS A 100 -7.09 3.14 2.39
N GLU A 101 -6.67 3.32 3.63
CA GLU A 101 -5.49 2.62 4.19
C GLU A 101 -5.69 1.09 4.15
N GLN A 102 -6.92 0.61 4.41
CA GLN A 102 -7.26 -0.82 4.35
C GLN A 102 -7.26 -1.36 2.90
N ALA A 103 -7.79 -0.60 1.96
CA ALA A 103 -7.76 -0.94 0.55
C ALA A 103 -6.31 -1.04 0.04
N ILE A 104 -5.48 -0.04 0.35
CA ILE A 104 -4.05 -0.06 0.00
C ILE A 104 -3.34 -1.25 0.64
N ASN A 105 -3.62 -1.57 1.90
CA ASN A 105 -3.03 -2.72 2.57
C ASN A 105 -3.32 -4.04 1.84
N THR A 106 -4.56 -4.20 1.39
CA THR A 106 -5.00 -5.37 0.62
C THR A 106 -4.25 -5.45 -0.70
N VAL A 107 -4.22 -4.35 -1.47
CA VAL A 107 -3.51 -4.27 -2.75
C VAL A 107 -2.02 -4.56 -2.58
N LEU A 108 -1.34 -3.94 -1.61
CA LEU A 108 0.08 -4.19 -1.33
C LEU A 108 0.37 -5.65 -0.97
N SER A 109 -0.51 -6.27 -0.18
CA SER A 109 -0.37 -7.68 0.23
C SER A 109 -0.52 -8.64 -0.95
N GLU A 110 -1.53 -8.41 -1.80
CA GLU A 110 -1.75 -9.20 -3.03
C GLU A 110 -0.60 -8.99 -4.03
N LEU A 111 -0.14 -7.75 -4.17
CA LEU A 111 0.95 -7.39 -5.06
C LEU A 111 2.27 -8.02 -4.62
N TYR A 112 2.52 -8.09 -3.30
CA TYR A 112 3.65 -8.82 -2.73
C TYR A 112 3.58 -10.31 -3.07
N ALA A 113 2.44 -10.95 -2.86
CA ALA A 113 2.27 -12.37 -3.19
C ALA A 113 2.47 -12.64 -4.69
N ARG A 114 1.94 -11.76 -5.55
CA ARG A 114 2.13 -11.86 -7.01
C ARG A 114 3.58 -11.69 -7.41
N ALA A 115 4.27 -10.67 -6.89
CA ALA A 115 5.68 -10.42 -7.18
C ALA A 115 6.57 -11.59 -6.73
N ASP A 116 6.33 -12.12 -5.53
CA ASP A 116 7.06 -13.28 -5.00
C ASP A 116 6.82 -14.53 -5.85
N SER A 117 5.57 -14.80 -6.25
CA SER A 117 5.25 -15.94 -7.13
C SER A 117 5.95 -15.87 -8.49
N ILE A 118 5.99 -14.67 -9.12
CA ILE A 118 6.70 -14.50 -10.39
C ILE A 118 8.19 -14.76 -10.24
N LEU A 119 8.81 -14.28 -9.15
CA LEU A 119 10.23 -14.52 -8.86
C LEU A 119 10.54 -15.99 -8.61
N GLN A 120 9.68 -16.70 -7.88
CA GLN A 120 9.85 -18.12 -7.55
C GLN A 120 9.71 -19.02 -8.78
N ASN A 121 8.75 -18.76 -9.66
CA ASN A 121 8.49 -19.57 -10.86
C ASN A 121 9.57 -19.47 -11.93
N ARG A 122 10.61 -18.66 -11.71
CA ARG A 122 11.73 -18.46 -12.63
C ARG A 122 13.00 -19.20 -12.21
N ASN A 123 13.08 -19.65 -10.96
CA ASN A 123 14.16 -20.50 -10.43
C ASN A 123 13.89 -21.97 -10.74
#